data_AF-C3ZWR2-F1
#
_entry.id   AF-C3ZWR2-F1
#
_cell.length_a   1.000
_cell.length_b   1.000
_cell.length_c   1.000
_cell.angle_alpha   90.00
_cell.angle_beta   90.00
_cell.angle_gamma   90.00
#
_symmetry.space_group_name_H-M   'P 1'
#
loop_
_entity.id
_entity.type
_entity.pdbx_description
1 polymer ?
#
loop_
_entity_poly.entity_id
_entity_poly.type
_entity_poly.pdbx_seq_one_letter_code
_entity_poly.pdbx_strand_id
1 'polypeptide(L)'
;CGGILTAPPGGTVTSPNYPSNYGNDENCGWLITVPEGSRVLLTFDRFQLEDGFDYLTIYDGDSDNATELQRLTGNAIPDPITSSSNQMFVRFTTNYVDTAQGFQFSY
;
A
#
# COMPACT_ATOMS: atom_id res chain seq x y z
N CYS A 1 9.45 8.00 -3.97
CA CYS A 1 9.18 6.77 -3.19
C CYS A 1 8.52 5.74 -4.09
N GLY A 2 8.47 4.46 -3.69
CA GLY A 2 7.89 3.39 -4.52
C GLY A 2 8.92 2.46 -5.15
N GLY A 3 8.45 1.59 -6.06
CA GLY A 3 9.30 0.67 -6.82
C GLY A 3 8.57 -0.57 -7.35
N ILE A 4 9.29 -1.39 -8.11
CA ILE A 4 8.82 -2.71 -8.52
C ILE A 4 9.36 -3.74 -7.52
N LEU A 5 8.47 -4.57 -6.99
CA LEU A 5 8.75 -5.56 -5.96
C LEU A 5 8.50 -6.96 -6.54
N THR A 6 9.58 -7.71 -6.78
CA THR A 6 9.54 -9.02 -7.47
C THR A 6 10.04 -10.19 -6.61
N ALA A 7 10.00 -10.04 -5.28
CA ALA A 7 10.47 -11.07 -4.36
C ALA A 7 9.45 -12.23 -4.20
N PRO A 8 9.90 -13.42 -3.78
CA PRO A 8 9.00 -14.44 -3.25
C PRO A 8 8.14 -13.86 -2.11
N PRO A 9 6.96 -14.44 -1.82
CA PRO A 9 6.10 -13.99 -0.73
C PRO A 9 6.88 -13.82 0.59
N GLY A 10 6.61 -12.73 1.31
CA GLY A 10 7.25 -12.36 2.57
C GLY A 10 8.03 -11.05 2.53
N GLY A 11 7.90 -10.24 1.48
CA GLY A 11 8.51 -8.91 1.45
C GLY A 11 7.76 -7.94 2.37
N THR A 12 8.42 -6.89 2.88
CA THR A 12 7.80 -5.86 3.72
C THR A 12 7.94 -4.49 3.06
N VAL A 13 6.87 -3.69 3.11
CA VAL A 13 6.84 -2.30 2.67
C VAL A 13 6.41 -1.43 3.83
N THR A 14 7.07 -0.28 3.97
CA THR A 14 6.69 0.76 4.92
C THR A 14 6.39 2.07 4.19
N SER A 15 5.58 2.93 4.78
CA SER A 15 5.47 4.32 4.36
C SER A 15 6.83 5.02 4.39
N PRO A 16 7.02 6.10 3.62
CA PRO A 16 8.23 6.92 3.73
C PRO A 16 8.46 7.41 5.16
N ASN A 17 9.73 7.51 5.52
CA ASN A 17 10.22 7.94 6.84
C ASN A 17 9.87 7.04 8.04
N TYR A 18 9.13 5.94 7.85
CA TYR A 18 8.80 5.00 8.92
C TYR A 18 10.06 4.58 9.71
N PRO A 19 10.04 4.58 11.06
CA PRO A 19 8.88 4.71 11.96
C PRO A 19 8.49 6.15 12.33
N SER A 20 9.10 7.16 11.74
CA SER A 20 8.64 8.56 11.83
C SER A 20 7.44 8.80 10.91
N ASN A 21 6.77 9.93 11.08
CA ASN A 21 5.64 10.28 10.23
C ASN A 21 6.06 10.42 8.75
N TYR A 22 5.15 10.05 7.85
CA TYR A 22 5.28 10.36 6.42
C TYR A 22 5.26 11.88 6.17
N GLY A 23 5.68 12.31 4.99
CA GLY A 23 5.65 13.71 4.56
C GLY A 23 4.33 14.08 3.87
N ASN A 24 4.13 15.39 3.71
CA ASN A 24 3.03 15.93 2.90
C ASN A 24 3.33 15.80 1.39
N ASP A 25 2.29 15.91 0.58
CA ASP A 25 2.32 15.86 -0.89
C ASP A 25 3.01 14.61 -1.46
N GLU A 26 2.97 13.50 -0.73
CA GLU A 26 3.54 12.24 -1.17
C GLU A 26 2.66 11.58 -2.25
N ASN A 27 3.31 10.95 -3.22
CA ASN A 27 2.67 10.12 -4.22
C ASN A 27 3.60 8.95 -4.54
N CYS A 28 3.43 7.86 -3.79
CA CYS A 28 4.25 6.65 -3.88
C CYS A 28 3.47 5.55 -4.58
N GLY A 29 4.16 4.75 -5.40
CA GLY A 29 3.56 3.59 -6.07
C GLY A 29 4.45 2.36 -5.97
N TRP A 30 3.87 1.22 -5.59
CA TRP A 30 4.55 -0.07 -5.56
C TRP A 30 3.80 -1.05 -6.46
N LEU A 31 4.52 -1.59 -7.45
CA LEU A 31 4.03 -2.72 -8.25
C LEU A 31 4.58 -4.00 -7.64
N ILE A 32 3.70 -4.82 -7.10
CA ILE A 32 4.04 -6.11 -6.50
C ILE A 32 3.78 -7.19 -7.53
N THR A 33 4.78 -8.02 -7.81
CA THR A 33 4.67 -9.18 -8.70
C THR A 33 5.18 -10.42 -7.99
N VAL A 34 4.29 -11.40 -7.80
CA VAL A 34 4.62 -12.73 -7.30
C VAL A 34 4.68 -13.73 -8.47
N PRO A 35 5.19 -14.96 -8.28
CA PRO A 35 5.25 -15.96 -9.35
C PRO A 35 3.88 -16.21 -10.00
N GLU A 36 3.87 -16.47 -11.31
CA GLU A 36 2.65 -16.80 -12.04
C GLU A 36 1.91 -17.98 -11.40
N GLY A 37 0.58 -17.93 -11.42
CA GLY A 37 -0.29 -18.91 -10.74
C GLY A 37 -0.48 -18.67 -9.24
N SER A 38 0.25 -17.71 -8.65
CA SER A 38 0.02 -17.25 -7.27
C SER A 38 -0.82 -15.97 -7.24
N ARG A 39 -1.21 -15.55 -6.03
CA ARG A 39 -1.90 -14.27 -5.76
C ARG A 39 -1.14 -13.48 -4.71
N VAL A 40 -1.17 -12.16 -4.82
CA VAL A 40 -0.60 -11.26 -3.82
C VAL A 40 -1.56 -11.17 -2.63
N LEU A 41 -1.05 -11.35 -1.42
CA LEU A 41 -1.81 -11.20 -0.17
C LEU A 41 -1.15 -10.11 0.67
N LEU A 42 -1.80 -8.96 0.80
CA LEU A 42 -1.36 -7.92 1.72
C LEU A 42 -1.85 -8.20 3.13
N THR A 43 -0.93 -8.15 4.09
CA THR A 43 -1.25 -8.19 5.52
C THR A 43 -0.64 -6.97 6.21
N PHE A 44 -1.43 -6.27 7.02
CA PHE A 44 -1.02 -5.04 7.67
C PHE A 44 -0.60 -5.27 9.13
N ASP A 45 0.62 -4.87 9.47
CA ASP A 45 1.11 -4.87 10.85
C ASP A 45 0.84 -3.54 11.55
N ARG A 46 0.88 -2.44 10.79
CA ARG A 46 0.70 -1.07 11.25
C ARG A 46 -0.08 -0.28 10.21
N PHE A 47 -1.01 0.55 10.68
CA PHE A 47 -1.78 1.43 9.81
C PHE A 47 -2.27 2.67 10.58
N GLN A 48 -1.83 3.85 10.15
CA GLN A 48 -2.25 5.14 10.70
C GLN A 48 -2.01 6.25 9.67
N LEU A 49 -3.09 6.73 9.06
CA LEU A 49 -3.15 7.85 8.12
C LEU A 49 -4.08 8.96 8.64
N GLU A 50 -4.00 10.15 8.04
CA GLU A 50 -5.00 11.21 8.24
C GLU A 50 -6.36 10.75 7.70
N ASP A 51 -7.35 10.64 8.58
CA ASP A 51 -8.66 10.07 8.27
C ASP A 51 -9.45 10.93 7.29
N GLY A 52 -9.75 10.38 6.11
CA GLY A 52 -10.53 11.04 5.06
C GLY A 52 -9.74 11.95 4.13
N PHE A 53 -8.42 12.05 4.28
CA PHE A 53 -7.59 12.96 3.50
C PHE A 53 -6.38 12.28 2.86
N ASP A 54 -5.73 11.38 3.60
CA ASP A 54 -4.62 10.57 3.12
C ASP A 54 -5.07 9.15 2.84
N TYR A 55 -4.54 8.57 1.77
CA TYR A 55 -5.06 7.31 1.25
C TYR A 55 -3.97 6.34 0.84
N LEU A 56 -4.15 5.08 1.25
CA LEU A 56 -3.49 3.93 0.65
C LEU A 56 -4.51 3.18 -0.21
N THR A 57 -4.36 3.26 -1.52
CA THR A 57 -5.25 2.63 -2.49
C THR A 57 -4.61 1.37 -3.07
N ILE A 58 -5.35 0.27 -3.08
CA ILE A 58 -4.92 -1.03 -3.57
C ILE A 58 -5.69 -1.35 -4.84
N TYR A 59 -4.97 -1.70 -5.91
CA TYR A 59 -5.52 -2.01 -7.23
C TYR A 59 -5.19 -3.46 -7.64
N ASP A 60 -6.17 -4.14 -8.22
CA ASP A 60 -6.08 -5.52 -8.71
C ASP A 60 -5.48 -5.59 -10.11
N GLY A 61 -4.19 -5.26 -10.22
CA GLY A 61 -3.47 -5.26 -11.49
C GLY A 61 -2.11 -4.60 -11.39
N ASP A 62 -1.57 -4.18 -12.53
CA ASP A 62 -0.20 -3.67 -12.66
C ASP A 62 -0.08 -2.14 -12.50
N SER A 63 -1.20 -1.42 -12.39
CA SER A 63 -1.25 0.04 -12.39
C SER A 63 -2.51 0.58 -11.71
N ASP A 64 -2.60 1.90 -11.55
CA ASP A 64 -3.76 2.62 -11.00
C ASP A 64 -4.94 2.75 -11.98
N ASN A 65 -4.83 2.19 -13.19
CA ASN A 65 -5.94 2.01 -14.12
C ASN A 65 -6.71 0.70 -13.87
N ALA A 66 -6.19 -0.19 -13.02
CA ALA A 66 -6.83 -1.46 -12.69
C ALA A 66 -8.00 -1.26 -11.72
N THR A 67 -8.71 -2.35 -11.42
CA THR A 67 -9.85 -2.32 -10.49
C THR A 67 -9.39 -1.97 -9.09
N GLU A 68 -9.94 -0.92 -8.48
CA GLU A 68 -9.69 -0.59 -7.07
C GLU A 68 -10.31 -1.67 -6.17
N LEU A 69 -9.48 -2.35 -5.37
CA LEU A 69 -9.93 -3.34 -4.38
C LEU A 69 -10.39 -2.64 -3.11
N GLN A 70 -9.56 -1.74 -2.59
CA GLN A 70 -9.84 -0.95 -1.41
C GLN A 70 -9.10 0.37 -1.46
N ARG A 71 -9.69 1.37 -0.80
CA ARG A 71 -9.07 2.65 -0.51
C ARG A 71 -9.14 2.90 1.00
N LEU A 72 -7.98 2.86 1.63
CA LEU A 72 -7.82 2.85 3.08
C LEU A 72 -7.44 4.23 3.60
N THR A 73 -7.93 4.58 4.78
CA THR A 73 -7.63 5.82 5.49
C THR A 73 -7.87 5.65 6.99
N GLY A 74 -7.48 6.63 7.81
CA GLY A 74 -7.62 6.57 9.26
C GLY A 74 -6.65 5.59 9.92
N ASN A 75 -7.03 5.00 11.05
CA ASN A 75 -6.14 4.22 11.92
C ASN A 75 -6.61 2.79 12.22
N ALA A 76 -7.67 2.32 11.57
CA ALA A 76 -8.11 0.95 11.69
C ALA A 76 -7.17 0.04 10.90
N ILE A 77 -6.62 -1.00 11.53
CA ILE A 77 -5.83 -2.01 10.82
C ILE A 77 -6.77 -2.76 9.86
N PRO A 78 -6.52 -2.74 8.54
CA PRO A 78 -7.37 -3.42 7.56
C PRO A 78 -7.25 -4.95 7.68
N ASP A 79 -8.33 -5.65 7.30
CA ASP A 79 -8.28 -7.09 7.04
C ASP A 79 -7.34 -7.40 5.85
N PRO A 80 -6.78 -8.61 5.76
CA PRO A 80 -5.91 -8.98 4.64
C PRO A 80 -6.59 -8.83 3.28
N ILE A 81 -5.86 -8.30 2.29
CA ILE A 81 -6.37 -7.99 0.95
C ILE A 81 -5.68 -8.88 -0.06
N THR A 82 -6.44 -9.60 -0.88
CA THR A 82 -5.90 -10.54 -1.88
C THR A 82 -6.22 -10.09 -3.30
N SER A 83 -5.25 -10.13 -4.20
CA SER A 83 -5.47 -9.89 -5.64
C SER A 83 -6.14 -11.08 -6.33
N SER A 84 -6.71 -10.87 -7.51
CA SER A 84 -7.18 -11.94 -8.38
C SER A 84 -6.06 -12.57 -9.21
N SER A 85 -4.99 -11.81 -9.47
CA SER A 85 -3.83 -12.19 -10.28
C SER A 85 -2.53 -12.22 -9.48
N ASN A 86 -1.39 -12.50 -10.14
CA ASN A 86 -0.07 -12.44 -9.53
C ASN A 86 0.51 -11.02 -9.45
N GLN A 87 -0.28 -9.99 -9.79
CA GLN A 87 0.11 -8.59 -9.73
C GLN A 87 -0.88 -7.78 -8.89
N MET A 88 -0.33 -6.82 -8.15
CA MET A 88 -1.09 -5.85 -7.37
C MET A 88 -0.34 -4.52 -7.35
N PHE A 89 -1.05 -3.42 -7.57
CA PHE A 89 -0.49 -2.08 -7.50
C PHE A 89 -1.00 -1.38 -6.24
N VAL A 90 -0.09 -0.81 -5.46
CA VAL A 90 -0.41 -0.09 -4.23
C VAL A 90 0.05 1.35 -4.38
N ARG A 91 -0.85 2.31 -4.13
CA ARG A 91 -0.56 3.73 -4.24
C ARG A 91 -0.83 4.43 -2.93
N PHE A 92 0.15 5.19 -2.44
CA PHE A 92 0.00 6.04 -1.27
C PHE A 92 0.00 7.51 -1.70
N THR A 93 -1.02 8.26 -1.30
CA THR A 93 -1.12 9.69 -1.57
C THR A 93 -1.50 10.46 -0.33
N THR A 94 -0.86 11.62 -0.12
CA THR A 94 -1.18 12.53 0.98
C THR A 94 -1.55 13.93 0.49
N ASN A 95 -2.23 14.70 1.33
CA ASN A 95 -2.50 16.12 1.08
C ASN A 95 -1.30 17.01 1.53
N TYR A 96 -1.53 18.31 1.69
CA TYR A 96 -0.50 19.29 2.05
C TYR A 96 -0.33 19.54 3.57
N VAL A 97 -1.11 18.90 4.45
CA VAL A 97 -1.16 19.18 5.89
C VAL A 97 -1.53 17.96 6.72
N ASP A 98 -1.02 17.90 7.94
CA ASP A 98 -1.22 16.79 8.87
C ASP A 98 -0.63 15.45 8.39
N THR A 99 0.13 14.80 9.27
CA THR A 99 0.79 13.53 8.96
C THR A 99 0.69 12.58 10.13
N ALA A 100 0.81 11.29 9.85
CA ALA A 100 0.77 10.23 10.83
C ALA A 100 1.92 9.24 10.63
N GLN A 101 2.00 8.22 11.49
CA GLN A 101 3.10 7.25 11.46
C GLN A 101 3.14 6.42 10.16
N GLY A 102 2.02 6.35 9.43
CA GLY A 102 1.91 5.64 8.18
C GLY A 102 1.62 4.16 8.37
N PHE A 103 2.23 3.31 7.55
CA PHE A 103 1.87 1.90 7.48
C PHE A 103 3.09 0.99 7.34
N GLN A 104 2.87 -0.27 7.71
CA GLN A 104 3.74 -1.38 7.41
C GLN A 104 2.87 -2.56 6.96
N PHE A 105 3.16 -3.11 5.79
CA PHE A 105 2.50 -4.31 5.28
C PHE A 105 3.50 -5.32 4.72
N SER A 106 3.13 -6.59 4.74
CA SER A 106 3.81 -7.67 4.04
C SER A 106 3.02 -8.15 2.82
N TYR A 107 3.71 -8.69 1.81
CA TYR A 107 3.13 -9.22 0.56
C TYR A 107 3.73 -10.55 0.13
#